data_AF-A0A920NYJ1-F1
#
_entry.id   AF-A0A920NYJ1-F1
#
_cell.length_a   1.000
_cell.length_b   1.000
_cell.length_c   1.000
_cell.angle_alpha   90.00
_cell.angle_beta   90.00
_cell.angle_gamma   90.00
#
_symmetry.space_group_name_H-M   'P 1'
#
loop_
_entity.id
_entity.type
_entity.pdbx_description
1 polymer ?
#
loop_
_entity_poly.entity_id
_entity_poly.type
_entity_poly.pdbx_seq_one_letter_code
_entity_poly.pdbx_strand_id
1 'polypeptide(L)' 'MFEVVGFYKFVKISYLKKNQKVLLETLKKKNIRGTIIISKEGVNGTISGKAETLNSQLTI' A
#
# COMPACT_ATOMS: atom_id res chain seq x y z
N MET A 1 -0.21 -12.33 15.02
CA MET A 1 0.05 -10.93 15.42
C MET A 1 -0.22 -10.02 14.23
N PHE A 2 -0.77 -8.82 14.46
CA PHE A 2 -0.92 -7.80 13.43
C PHE A 2 0.24 -6.81 13.53
N GLU A 3 0.79 -6.41 12.39
CA GLU A 3 1.83 -5.40 12.31
C GLU A 3 1.27 -4.13 11.67
N VAL A 4 1.94 -3.00 11.92
CA VAL A 4 1.64 -1.71 11.31
C VAL A 4 2.92 -1.20 10.67
N VAL A 5 2.85 -0.85 9.39
CA VAL A 5 4.00 -0.38 8.61
C VAL A 5 3.66 0.96 7.99
N GLY A 6 4.52 1.94 8.25
CA GLY A 6 4.56 3.22 7.53
C GLY A 6 5.59 3.17 6.41
N PHE A 7 5.26 3.74 5.25
CA PHE A 7 6.18 3.78 4.11
C PHE A 7 5.94 5.02 3.24
N TYR A 8 6.99 5.47 2.56
CA TYR A 8 6.91 6.49 1.53
C TYR A 8 7.93 6.21 0.43
N LYS A 9 7.66 6.70 -0.78
CA LYS A 9 8.62 6.67 -1.89
C LYS A 9 8.28 7.77 -2.91
N PHE A 10 9.27 8.60 -3.23
CA PHE A 10 9.20 9.49 -4.39
C PHE A 10 9.41 8.68 -5.67
N VAL A 11 8.40 8.66 -6.53
CA VAL A 11 8.39 7.96 -7.81
C VAL A 11 7.33 8.59 -8.69
N LYS A 12 7.63 8.84 -9.97
CA LYS A 12 6.61 9.38 -10.89
C LYS A 12 5.51 8.34 -11.12
N ILE A 13 4.28 8.65 -10.74
CA ILE A 13 3.12 7.77 -10.91
C ILE A 13 2.16 8.36 -11.93
N SER A 14 1.87 7.61 -13.00
CA SER A 14 0.83 7.89 -13.98
C SER A 14 -0.47 7.14 -13.66
N TYR A 15 -1.59 7.54 -14.27
CA TYR A 15 -2.90 6.86 -14.12
C TYR A 15 -3.42 6.72 -12.68
N LEU A 16 -3.33 7.79 -11.87
CA LEU A 16 -3.69 7.78 -10.44
C LEU A 16 -5.03 7.10 -10.12
N LYS A 17 -6.12 7.45 -10.82
CA LYS A 17 -7.45 6.84 -10.57
C LYS A 17 -7.47 5.32 -10.80
N LYS A 18 -6.74 4.82 -11.81
CA LYS A 18 -6.62 3.38 -12.07
C LYS A 18 -5.83 2.71 -10.96
N ASN A 19 -4.68 3.27 -10.60
CA ASN A 19 -3.80 2.71 -9.57
C ASN A 19 -4.47 2.71 -8.19
N GLN A 20 -5.25 3.73 -7.86
CA GLN A 20 -6.05 3.77 -6.62
C GLN A 20 -6.99 2.58 -6.53
N LYS A 21 -7.73 2.27 -7.61
CA LYS A 21 -8.66 1.14 -7.66
C LYS A 21 -7.91 -0.18 -7.51
N VAL A 22 -6.82 -0.37 -8.25
CA VAL A 22 -6.00 -1.59 -8.18
C VAL A 22 -5.43 -1.81 -6.77
N LEU A 23 -4.91 -0.75 -6.14
CA LEU A 23 -4.40 -0.80 -4.76
C LEU A 23 -5.52 -1.18 -3.78
N LEU A 24 -6.68 -0.52 -3.86
CA LEU A 24 -7.80 -0.78 -2.96
C LEU A 24 -8.26 -2.25 -3.03
N GLU A 25 -8.45 -2.77 -4.25
CA GLU A 25 -8.87 -4.16 -4.44
C GLU A 25 -7.81 -5.15 -3.97
N THR A 26 -6.53 -4.84 -4.18
CA THR A 26 -5.41 -5.66 -3.70
C THR A 26 -5.37 -5.73 -2.17
N LEU A 27 -5.52 -4.58 -1.49
CA LEU A 27 -5.52 -4.52 -0.03
C LEU A 27 -6.72 -5.27 0.56
N LYS A 28 -7.92 -5.07 0.00
CA LYS A 28 -9.14 -5.79 0.42
C LYS A 28 -8.98 -7.30 0.28
N LYS A 29 -8.50 -7.77 -0.88
CA LYS A 29 -8.29 -9.20 -1.14
C LYS A 29 -7.32 -9.84 -0.14
N LYS A 30 -6.34 -9.08 0.35
CA LYS A 30 -5.34 -9.53 1.33
C LYS A 30 -5.74 -9.26 2.78
N ASN A 31 -6.95 -8.72 3.03
CA ASN A 31 -7.39 -8.29 4.35
C ASN A 31 -6.39 -7.34 5.05
N ILE A 32 -5.74 -6.48 4.25
CA ILE A 32 -4.87 -5.41 4.72
C ILE A 32 -5.71 -4.15 4.89
N ARG A 33 -5.56 -3.46 6.01
CA ARG A 33 -6.24 -2.20 6.32
C ARG A 33 -5.23 -1.05 6.34
N GLY A 34 -5.72 0.18 6.22
CA GLY A 34 -4.91 1.37 6.29
C GLY A 34 -5.19 2.35 5.17
N THR A 35 -4.27 3.29 4.98
CA THR A 35 -4.44 4.39 4.04
C THR A 35 -3.17 4.52 3.20
N ILE A 36 -3.35 4.63 1.89
CA ILE A 36 -2.28 4.93 0.95
C ILE A 36 -2.70 6.18 0.16
N ILE A 37 -1.86 7.18 0.19
CA ILE A 37 -1.94 8.40 -0.61
C ILE A 37 -1.05 8.19 -1.83
N ILE A 38 -1.63 8.34 -3.02
CA ILE A 38 -0.88 8.36 -4.28
C ILE A 38 -1.04 9.73 -4.95
N SER A 39 0.07 10.26 -5.42
CA SER A 39 0.14 11.51 -6.15
C SER A 39 1.09 11.34 -7.34
N LYS A 40 1.21 12.35 -8.20
CA LYS A 40 2.11 12.28 -9.36
C LYS A 40 3.59 12.16 -8.95
N GLU A 41 3.94 12.66 -7.77
CA GLU A 41 5.32 12.66 -7.24
C GLU A 41 5.68 11.36 -6.51
N GLY A 42 4.70 10.55 -6.08
CA GLY A 42 4.98 9.34 -5.34
C GLY A 42 3.82 8.77 -4.55
N VAL A 43 4.19 8.01 -3.52
CA VAL A 43 3.28 7.30 -2.63
C VAL A 43 3.71 7.49 -1.18
N ASN A 44 2.74 7.61 -0.29
CA ASN A 44 2.92 7.59 1.16
C ASN A 44 1.78 6.78 1.77
N GLY A 45 2.02 6.01 2.82
CA GLY A 45 0.97 5.23 3.44
C GLY A 45 1.32 4.62 4.77
N THR A 46 0.26 4.19 5.45
CA THR A 46 0.35 3.34 6.63
C THR A 46 -0.64 2.20 6.44
N ILE A 47 -0.17 0.96 6.57
CA ILE A 47 -0.99 -0.24 6.44
C ILE A 47 -0.81 -1.16 7.64
N SER A 48 -1.82 -1.99 7.91
CA SER A 48 -1.81 -3.01 8.93
C SER A 48 -2.39 -4.32 8.40
N GLY A 49 -1.78 -5.43 8.82
CA GLY A 49 -2.12 -6.78 8.37
C GLY A 49 -1.42 -7.82 9.23
N LYS A 50 -1.70 -9.09 8.96
CA LYS A 50 -0.96 -10.19 9.62
C LYS A 50 0.50 -10.16 9.14
N ALA A 51 1.45 -10.41 10.05
CA ALA A 51 2.88 -10.42 9.75
C ALA A 51 3.24 -11.28 8.52
N GLU A 52 2.66 -12.48 8.42
CA GLU A 52 2.85 -13.39 7.26
C GLU A 52 2.40 -12.76 5.92
N THR A 53 1.33 -11.96 5.96
CA THR A 53 0.78 -11.26 4.79
C THR A 53 1.61 -10.02 4.43
N LEU A 54 2.24 -9.36 5.40
CA LEU A 54 3.07 -8.17 5.18
C LEU A 54 4.52 -8.53 4.79
N ASN A 55 5.12 -9.53 5.42
CA ASN A 55 6.52 -9.94 5.19
C ASN A 55 6.75 -10.58 3.81
N SER A 56 5.71 -11.12 3.17
CA SER A 56 5.80 -11.63 1.79
C SER A 56 5.72 -10.54 0.71
N GLN A 57 5.60 -9.26 1.11
CA GLN A 57 5.22 -8.15 0.22
C GLN A 57 6.12 -6.91 0.35
N LEU A 58 6.94 -6.80 1.40
CA LEU A 58 7.82 -5.67 1.69
C LEU A 58 9.28 -6.01 1.40
N THR A 59 9.58 -6.41 0.17
CA THR A 59 10.94 -6.25 -0.36
C THR A 59 10.97 -4.90 -1.08
N ILE A 60 11.56 -3.90 -0.44
CA ILE A 60 11.77 -2.56 -1.03
C ILE A 60 12.98 -2.61 -1.96
#